data_AF-A0A966U4J3-F1
#
_entry.id   AF-A0A966U4J3-F1
#
_cell.length_a   1.000
_cell.length_b   1.000
_cell.length_c   1.000
_cell.angle_alpha   90.00
_cell.angle_beta   90.00
_cell.angle_gamma   90.00
#
_symmetry.space_group_name_H-M   'P 1'
#
loop_
_entity.id
_entity.type
_entity.pdbx_description
1 polymer ?
#
loop_
_entity_poly.entity_id
_entity_poly.type
_entity_poly.pdbx_seq_one_letter_code
_entity_poly.pdbx_strand_id
1 'polypeptide(L)'
;HQDASFFDTTPSTVTGFWFALEDATQANGCLWMQPGGHHGPLRERFVCDGDAVHMEPLDATPWPDRSSALPVEAEAGTLVVFHGLLPHWSAPYRSDRSRHAYTLHATDGRAAYARHNWLQRGAGLPLRGFLD
;
A
#
# COMPACT_ATOMS: atom_id res chain seq x y z
N HIS A 1 0.11 -6.86 2.93
CA HIS A 1 1.47 -6.44 2.51
C HIS A 1 1.81 -5.09 3.14
N GLN A 2 2.96 -4.52 2.77
CA GLN A 2 3.32 -3.10 2.98
C GLN A 2 3.46 -2.45 1.60
N ASP A 3 2.97 -1.22 1.39
CA ASP A 3 3.10 -0.58 0.07
C ASP A 3 4.54 -0.27 -0.31
N ALA A 4 5.39 -0.01 0.68
CA ALA A 4 6.83 0.13 0.51
C ALA A 4 7.51 -1.13 -0.05
N SER A 5 6.84 -2.31 -0.01
CA SER A 5 7.32 -3.51 -0.69
C SER A 5 7.34 -3.34 -2.21
N PHE A 6 6.48 -2.48 -2.77
CA PHE A 6 6.31 -2.28 -4.21
C PHE A 6 6.83 -0.92 -4.70
N PHE A 7 6.91 0.06 -3.79
CA PHE A 7 7.32 1.44 -4.04
C PHE A 7 8.47 1.82 -3.10
N ASP A 8 9.59 1.12 -3.22
CA ASP A 8 10.77 1.29 -2.37
C ASP A 8 11.43 2.66 -2.65
N THR A 9 11.65 3.43 -1.59
CA THR A 9 12.35 4.71 -1.62
C THR A 9 13.31 4.83 -0.45
N THR A 10 14.39 5.59 -0.62
CA THR A 10 15.29 5.97 0.48
C THR A 10 15.28 7.49 0.70
N PRO A 11 14.80 7.99 1.85
CA PRO A 11 14.08 7.28 2.92
C PRO A 11 12.73 6.72 2.46
N SER A 12 12.09 5.84 3.24
CA SER A 12 10.76 5.30 2.93
C SER A 12 9.70 6.41 3.04
N THR A 13 9.09 6.79 1.91
CA THR A 13 8.17 7.94 1.85
C THR A 13 6.84 7.65 1.16
N VAL A 14 6.65 6.44 0.62
CA VAL A 14 5.39 6.13 -0.04
C VAL A 14 4.23 6.26 0.95
N THR A 15 3.21 7.00 0.53
CA THR A 15 1.97 7.23 1.27
C THR A 15 0.81 6.76 0.40
N GLY A 16 -0.01 5.87 0.96
CA GLY A 16 -1.21 5.35 0.31
C GLY A 16 -2.41 6.25 0.60
N PHE A 17 -3.14 6.61 -0.45
CA PHE A 17 -4.40 7.32 -0.42
C PHE A 17 -5.47 6.39 -0.98
N TRP A 18 -6.37 5.93 -0.13
CA TRP A 18 -7.43 5.00 -0.50
C TRP A 18 -8.79 5.70 -0.36
N PHE A 19 -9.47 5.90 -1.48
CA PHE A 19 -10.75 6.59 -1.57
C PHE A 19 -11.87 5.57 -1.66
N ALA A 20 -12.77 5.55 -0.68
CA ALA A 20 -14.01 4.78 -0.73
C ALA A 20 -14.93 5.39 -1.79
N LEU A 21 -15.15 4.71 -2.92
CA LEU A 21 -16.17 5.13 -3.89
C LEU A 21 -17.56 4.59 -3.52
N GLU A 22 -17.57 3.51 -2.74
CA GLU A 22 -18.74 2.86 -2.15
C GLU A 22 -18.43 2.55 -0.68
N ASP A 23 -19.47 2.30 0.12
CA ASP A 23 -19.31 1.89 1.51
C ASP A 23 -18.42 0.64 1.59
N ALA A 24 -17.42 0.68 2.45
CA ALA A 24 -16.56 -0.43 2.79
C ALA A 24 -16.86 -0.89 4.20
N THR A 25 -17.28 -2.14 4.31
CA THR A 25 -17.68 -2.82 5.54
C THR A 25 -16.90 -4.11 5.66
N GLN A 26 -16.91 -4.73 6.83
CA GLN A 26 -16.32 -6.05 7.03
C GLN A 26 -16.97 -7.12 6.15
N ALA A 27 -18.25 -6.94 5.76
CA ALA A 27 -18.99 -7.88 4.94
C ALA A 27 -18.58 -7.84 3.45
N ASN A 28 -18.25 -6.65 2.93
CA ASN A 28 -17.86 -6.45 1.51
C ASN A 28 -16.36 -6.17 1.31
N GLY A 29 -15.53 -6.45 2.32
CA GLY A 29 -14.07 -6.47 2.18
C GLY A 29 -13.38 -5.12 2.40
N CYS A 30 -13.68 -4.46 3.53
CA CYS A 30 -12.94 -3.31 4.02
C CYS A 30 -11.45 -3.62 4.24
N LEU A 31 -10.66 -2.56 4.42
CA LEU A 31 -9.26 -2.69 4.81
C LEU A 31 -9.13 -3.21 6.24
N TRP A 32 -8.01 -3.84 6.51
CA TRP A 32 -7.54 -4.23 7.83
C TRP A 32 -6.12 -3.72 8.00
N MET A 33 -5.81 -3.12 9.14
CA MET A 33 -4.53 -2.44 9.37
C MET A 33 -4.00 -2.74 10.77
N GLN A 34 -2.69 -2.95 10.91
CA GLN A 34 -2.02 -3.15 12.20
C GLN A 34 -1.67 -1.79 12.83
N PRO A 35 -2.36 -1.33 13.89
CA PRO A 35 -2.06 -0.04 14.51
C PRO A 35 -0.58 0.02 14.96
N GLY A 36 0.11 1.11 14.64
CA GLY A 36 1.54 1.29 14.95
C GLY A 36 2.50 0.41 14.13
N GLY A 37 2.01 -0.50 13.28
CA GLY A 37 2.86 -1.46 12.54
C GLY A 37 3.84 -0.80 11.56
N HIS A 38 3.59 0.45 11.17
CA HIS A 38 4.46 1.26 10.31
C HIS A 38 5.76 1.72 11.00
N HIS A 39 5.89 1.58 12.32
CA HIS A 39 7.14 1.81 13.04
C HIS A 39 8.09 0.59 12.97
N GLY A 40 7.61 -0.54 12.46
CA GLY A 40 8.40 -1.74 12.25
C GLY A 40 9.20 -1.72 10.94
N PRO A 41 9.97 -2.78 10.66
CA PRO A 41 10.75 -2.90 9.43
C PRO A 41 9.86 -3.12 8.21
N LEU A 42 10.45 -2.92 7.02
CA LEU A 42 9.93 -3.49 5.79
C LEU A 42 10.20 -5.00 5.79
N ARG A 43 9.17 -5.81 5.58
CA ARG A 43 9.25 -7.27 5.79
C ARG A 43 9.58 -8.05 4.53
N GLU A 44 9.16 -7.52 3.38
CA GLU A 44 9.39 -8.12 2.08
C GLU A 44 9.47 -7.04 1.01
N ARG A 45 10.11 -7.35 -0.11
CA ARG A 45 10.25 -6.46 -1.26
C ARG A 45 9.86 -7.21 -2.53
N PHE A 46 9.09 -6.55 -3.38
CA PHE A 46 8.82 -6.99 -4.73
C PHE A 46 9.96 -6.55 -5.64
N VAL A 47 10.67 -7.52 -6.22
CA VAL A 47 11.82 -7.27 -7.11
C VAL A 47 11.45 -7.64 -8.53
N CYS A 48 11.72 -6.72 -9.46
CA CYS A 48 11.65 -6.96 -10.89
C CYS A 48 13.06 -6.80 -11.48
N ASP A 49 13.67 -7.90 -11.92
CA ASP A 49 14.99 -7.92 -12.56
C ASP A 49 14.87 -8.58 -13.95
N GLY A 50 14.76 -7.74 -14.98
CA GLY A 50 14.44 -8.19 -16.34
C GLY A 50 13.09 -8.91 -16.38
N ASP A 51 13.11 -10.19 -16.75
CA ASP A 51 11.92 -11.05 -16.82
C ASP A 51 11.64 -11.79 -15.49
N ALA A 52 12.53 -11.69 -14.50
CA ALA A 52 12.37 -12.36 -13.21
C ALA A 52 11.61 -11.47 -12.22
N VAL A 53 10.51 -12.00 -11.69
CA VAL A 53 9.68 -11.34 -10.68
C VAL A 53 9.56 -12.24 -9.46
N HIS A 54 9.90 -11.70 -8.28
CA HIS A 54 9.78 -12.44 -7.03
C HIS A 54 9.58 -11.53 -5.82
N MET A 55 9.12 -12.13 -4.72
CA MET A 55 9.10 -11.51 -3.40
C MET A 55 10.37 -11.90 -2.64
N GLU A 56 11.22 -10.92 -2.35
CA GLU A 56 12.39 -11.05 -1.51
C GLU A 56 11.98 -10.86 -0.03
N PRO A 57 12.13 -11.88 0.84
CA PRO A 57 11.92 -11.71 2.28
C PRO A 57 13.08 -10.90 2.88
N LEU A 58 12.75 -9.87 3.68
CA LEU A 58 13.72 -8.97 4.30
C LEU A 58 13.76 -9.09 5.83
N ASP A 59 12.63 -9.39 6.46
CA ASP A 59 12.50 -9.48 7.91
C ASP A 59 11.46 -10.54 8.30
N ALA A 60 11.72 -11.26 9.40
CA ALA A 60 10.88 -12.36 9.86
C ALA A 60 9.70 -11.93 10.77
N THR A 61 9.48 -10.62 10.97
CA THR A 61 8.37 -10.10 11.78
C THR A 61 7.03 -10.66 11.27
N PRO A 62 6.24 -11.36 12.10
CA PRO A 62 4.99 -11.98 11.68
C PRO A 62 3.99 -10.97 11.11
N TRP A 63 3.37 -11.32 9.97
CA TRP A 63 2.22 -10.59 9.42
C TRP A 63 1.08 -10.50 10.43
N PRO A 64 0.38 -9.34 10.51
CA PRO A 64 -0.74 -9.22 11.41
C PRO A 64 -1.88 -10.13 10.98
N ASP A 65 -2.68 -10.51 11.96
CA ASP A 65 -3.91 -11.25 11.80
C ASP A 65 -5.07 -10.48 12.44
N ARG A 66 -6.23 -11.12 12.56
CA ARG A 66 -7.41 -10.51 13.17
C ARG A 66 -7.26 -10.20 14.67
N SER A 67 -6.24 -10.73 15.35
CA SER A 67 -5.97 -10.44 16.77
C SER A 67 -5.12 -9.18 16.97
N SER A 68 -4.40 -8.76 15.93
CA SER A 68 -3.41 -7.68 15.99
C SER A 68 -3.68 -6.53 15.01
N ALA A 69 -4.69 -6.67 14.16
CA ALA A 69 -5.16 -5.64 13.24
C ALA A 69 -6.63 -5.28 13.48
N LEU A 70 -7.00 -4.08 13.08
CA LEU A 70 -8.37 -3.58 13.19
C LEU A 70 -8.99 -3.42 11.79
N PRO A 71 -10.29 -3.74 11.63
CA PRO A 71 -11.01 -3.40 10.41
C PRO A 71 -11.16 -1.88 10.30
N VAL A 72 -11.03 -1.36 9.09
CA VAL A 72 -11.25 0.04 8.75
C VAL A 72 -12.46 0.12 7.83
N GLU A 73 -13.64 0.15 8.44
CA GLU A 73 -14.89 0.43 7.73
C GLU A 73 -14.96 1.91 7.37
N ALA A 74 -15.51 2.23 6.20
CA ALA A 74 -15.50 3.56 5.63
C ALA A 74 -16.76 3.78 4.79
N GLU A 75 -17.46 4.89 5.01
CA GLU A 75 -18.59 5.28 4.15
C GLU A 75 -18.08 5.80 2.80
N ALA A 76 -18.90 5.72 1.76
CA ALA A 76 -18.59 6.30 0.45
C ALA A 76 -18.18 7.78 0.59
N GLY A 77 -17.09 8.17 -0.09
CA GLY A 77 -16.46 9.49 0.01
C GLY A 77 -15.36 9.61 1.06
N THR A 78 -15.19 8.61 1.93
CA THR A 78 -14.09 8.60 2.92
C THR A 78 -12.74 8.41 2.24
N LEU A 79 -11.75 9.20 2.65
CA LEU A 79 -10.34 9.01 2.32
C LEU A 79 -9.61 8.41 3.53
N VAL A 80 -8.99 7.24 3.32
CA VAL A 80 -8.07 6.62 4.28
C VAL A 80 -6.64 6.88 3.80
N VAL A 81 -5.83 7.51 4.66
CA VAL A 81 -4.42 7.81 4.38
C VAL A 81 -3.54 6.99 5.31
N PHE A 82 -2.53 6.32 4.77
CA PHE A 82 -1.63 5.51 5.58
C PHE A 82 -0.21 5.46 5.04
N HIS A 83 0.73 5.25 5.97
CA HIS A 83 2.17 5.16 5.68
C HIS A 83 2.50 3.86 4.94
N GLY A 84 3.49 3.90 4.04
CA GLY A 84 3.89 2.76 3.21
C GLY A 84 4.37 1.53 3.96
N LEU A 85 4.91 1.71 5.16
CA LEU A 85 5.31 0.62 6.05
C LEU A 85 4.14 0.03 6.84
N LEU A 86 2.91 0.56 6.76
CA LEU A 86 1.79 0.04 7.53
C LEU A 86 1.34 -1.32 6.96
N PRO A 87 1.46 -2.43 7.72
CA PRO A 87 0.93 -3.70 7.28
C PRO A 87 -0.59 -3.64 7.18
N HIS A 88 -1.10 -3.96 5.99
CA HIS A 88 -2.53 -3.93 5.72
C HIS A 88 -2.95 -4.99 4.71
N TRP A 89 -4.25 -5.30 4.67
CA TRP A 89 -4.87 -6.17 3.65
C TRP A 89 -6.36 -5.81 3.46
N SER A 90 -6.98 -6.33 2.40
CA SER A 90 -8.44 -6.32 2.25
C SER A 90 -9.00 -7.69 2.60
N ALA A 91 -10.03 -7.74 3.43
CA ALA A 91 -10.69 -9.01 3.73
C ALA A 91 -11.40 -9.58 2.48
N PRO A 92 -11.58 -10.91 2.38
CA PRO A 92 -12.34 -11.52 1.30
C PRO A 92 -13.75 -10.94 1.21
N TYR A 93 -14.18 -10.72 -0.02
CA TYR A 93 -15.52 -10.29 -0.35
C TYR A 93 -16.54 -11.41 -0.05
N ARG A 94 -17.57 -11.12 0.76
CA ARG A 94 -18.60 -12.11 1.19
C ARG A 94 -20.05 -11.65 0.98
N SER A 95 -20.24 -10.51 0.32
CA SER A 95 -21.56 -9.92 0.04
C SER A 95 -21.90 -10.00 -1.44
N ASP A 96 -23.03 -9.41 -1.83
CA ASP A 96 -23.49 -9.18 -3.20
C ASP A 96 -23.34 -7.71 -3.66
N ARG A 97 -23.02 -6.79 -2.74
CA ARG A 97 -22.74 -5.36 -3.00
C ARG A 97 -21.26 -5.09 -3.25
N SER A 98 -20.88 -4.42 -4.34
CA SER A 98 -19.48 -4.08 -4.63
C SER A 98 -18.79 -3.22 -3.55
N ARG A 99 -17.47 -3.07 -3.70
CA ARG A 99 -16.62 -2.21 -2.86
C ARG A 99 -15.59 -1.50 -3.75
N HIS A 100 -16.08 -0.66 -4.65
CA HIS A 100 -15.21 0.14 -5.51
C HIS A 100 -14.40 1.13 -4.68
N ALA A 101 -13.13 1.23 -5.03
CA ALA A 101 -12.20 2.17 -4.42
C ALA A 101 -11.24 2.68 -5.48
N TYR A 102 -10.81 3.93 -5.31
CA TYR A 102 -9.71 4.51 -6.08
C TYR A 102 -8.49 4.60 -5.17
N THR A 103 -7.31 4.25 -5.67
CA THR A 103 -6.07 4.28 -4.88
C THR A 103 -5.01 5.09 -5.59
N LEU A 104 -4.35 5.96 -4.84
CA LEU A 104 -3.22 6.74 -5.29
C LEU A 104 -2.05 6.54 -4.31
N HIS A 105 -0.86 6.30 -4.85
CA HIS A 105 0.39 6.28 -4.07
C HIS A 105 1.21 7.51 -4.44
N ALA A 106 1.71 8.21 -3.42
CA ALA A 106 2.62 9.32 -3.59
C ALA A 106 3.91 9.08 -2.82
N THR A 107 5.05 9.47 -3.39
CA THR A 107 6.36 9.45 -2.75
C THR A 107 6.89 10.88 -2.65
N ASP A 108 7.78 11.16 -1.71
CA ASP A 108 8.49 12.45 -1.69
C ASP A 108 9.38 12.55 -2.93
N GLY A 109 9.26 13.65 -3.69
CA GLY A 109 10.07 13.89 -4.88
C GLY A 109 11.57 14.03 -4.60
N ARG A 110 11.97 14.21 -3.34
CA ARG A 110 13.38 14.23 -2.89
C ARG A 110 13.90 12.86 -2.50
N ALA A 111 13.05 11.86 -2.32
CA ALA A 111 13.48 10.51 -1.96
C ALA A 111 14.06 9.79 -3.18
N ALA A 112 15.10 8.98 -2.95
CA ALA A 112 15.68 8.16 -4.01
C ALA A 112 14.72 7.00 -4.34
N TYR A 113 14.09 7.04 -5.51
CA TYR A 113 13.22 5.95 -5.99
C TYR A 113 14.04 4.76 -6.47
N ALA A 114 13.75 3.57 -5.95
CA ALA A 114 14.58 2.41 -6.22
C ALA A 114 14.45 1.92 -7.67
N ARG A 115 15.58 1.50 -8.24
CA ARG A 115 15.69 1.02 -9.65
C ARG A 115 15.01 -0.33 -9.87
N HIS A 116 14.92 -1.13 -8.81
CA HIS A 116 14.27 -2.46 -8.82
C HIS A 116 12.76 -2.40 -8.64
N ASN A 117 12.19 -1.23 -8.37
CA ASN A 117 10.73 -1.09 -8.35
C ASN A 117 10.19 -1.45 -9.74
N TRP A 118 9.13 -2.25 -9.74
CA TRP A 118 8.50 -2.74 -10.97
C TRP A 118 7.97 -1.60 -11.86
N LEU A 119 7.55 -0.49 -11.24
CA LEU A 119 7.05 0.68 -11.94
C LEU A 119 8.17 1.69 -12.15
N GLN A 120 8.77 1.71 -13.34
CA GLN A 120 9.68 2.76 -13.76
C GLN A 120 8.99 3.69 -14.76
N ARG A 121 9.18 5.01 -14.60
CA ARG A 121 8.64 6.02 -15.51
C ARG A 121 9.75 6.50 -16.45
N GLY A 122 9.58 6.27 -17.75
CA GLY A 122 10.49 6.77 -18.78
C GLY A 122 10.29 8.27 -19.07
N ALA A 123 11.18 8.83 -19.90
CA ALA A 123 11.17 10.26 -20.24
C ALA A 123 9.86 10.76 -20.88
N GLY A 124 9.11 9.89 -21.57
CA GLY A 124 7.82 10.23 -22.18
C GLY A 124 6.64 10.34 -21.20
N LEU A 125 6.82 9.90 -19.95
CA LEU A 125 5.79 9.95 -18.91
C LEU A 125 6.44 10.10 -17.53
N PRO A 126 7.14 11.22 -17.25
CA PRO A 126 7.84 11.40 -15.99
C PRO A 126 6.86 11.45 -14.82
N LEU A 127 7.36 11.15 -13.62
CA LEU A 127 6.61 11.40 -12.38
C LEU A 127 6.23 12.89 -12.31
N ARG A 128 4.99 13.16 -11.95
CA ARG A 128 4.48 14.53 -11.75
C ARG A 128 4.21 14.74 -10.27
N GLY A 129 4.71 15.85 -9.73
CA GLY A 129 4.40 16.30 -8.38
C GLY A 129 3.06 17.05 -8.33
N PHE A 130 2.73 17.54 -7.14
CA PHE A 130 1.52 18.33 -6.87
C PHE A 130 1.79 19.85 -6.78
N LEU A 131 3.05 20.26 -6.84
CA LEU A 131 3.47 21.66 -6.81
C LEU A 131 4.21 21.95 -8.12
N ASP A 132 3.82 23.05 -8.77
CA ASP A 132 4.52 23.63 -9.93
C ASP A 132 5.87 24.23 -9.53
#